data_AF-A0A1J8PTZ8-F1
#
_entry.id   AF-A0A1J8PTZ8-F1
#
_cell.length_a   1.000
_cell.length_b   1.000
_cell.length_c   1.000
_cell.angle_alpha   90.00
_cell.angle_beta   90.00
_cell.angle_gamma   90.00
#
_symmetry.space_group_name_H-M   'P 1'
#
loop_
_entity.id
_entity.type
_entity.pdbx_description
1 polymer ?
#
loop_
_entity_poly.entity_id
_entity_poly.type
_entity_poly.pdbx_seq_one_letter_code
_entity_poly.pdbx_strand_id
1 'polypeptide(L)'
;MVRLNKEASAMIFQENNKRSKPNTIDLHGLYVTEAEFYFEKTVEEIRDREQPLRVIVEKGNHSDGNTPKIKPAICALGERLGMTVNVDPRNDGCLVVNFK
;
A
#
# COMPACT_ATOMS: atom_id res chain seq x y z
N MET A 1 -13.89 20.23 -3.09
CA MET A 1 -13.97 18.88 -3.70
C MET A 1 -12.95 17.87 -3.13
N VAL A 2 -12.34 18.10 -1.95
CA VAL A 2 -11.28 17.21 -1.41
C VAL A 2 -11.80 16.24 -0.32
N ARG A 3 -12.95 16.55 0.31
CA ARG A 3 -13.48 15.75 1.44
C ARG A 3 -14.25 14.48 1.05
N LEU A 4 -14.93 14.49 -0.10
CA LEU A 4 -15.73 13.34 -0.56
C LEU A 4 -14.87 12.15 -1.00
N ASN A 5 -13.61 12.37 -1.36
CA ASN A 5 -12.70 11.29 -1.76
C ASN A 5 -12.19 10.50 -0.55
N LYS A 6 -11.98 11.13 0.60
CA LYS A 6 -11.40 10.49 1.79
C LYS A 6 -12.34 9.49 2.47
N GLU A 7 -13.64 9.77 2.47
CA GLU A 7 -14.63 8.86 3.04
C GLU A 7 -14.84 7.64 2.13
N ALA A 8 -14.87 7.85 0.82
CA ALA A 8 -14.96 6.77 -0.16
C ALA A 8 -13.72 5.86 -0.14
N SER A 9 -12.52 6.45 -0.09
CA SER A 9 -11.26 5.71 -0.03
C SER A 9 -11.14 4.91 1.26
N ALA A 10 -11.56 5.47 2.40
CA ALA A 10 -11.60 4.76 3.68
C ALA A 10 -12.55 3.55 3.67
N MET A 11 -13.72 3.68 3.05
CA MET A 11 -14.67 2.55 2.92
C MET A 11 -14.08 1.43 2.05
N ILE A 12 -13.49 1.78 0.91
CA ILE A 12 -12.84 0.81 0.00
C ILE A 12 -11.69 0.12 0.73
N PHE A 13 -10.81 0.90 1.38
CA PHE A 13 -9.71 0.38 2.18
C PHE A 13 -10.23 -0.59 3.24
N GLN A 14 -11.20 -0.19 4.06
CA GLN A 14 -11.70 -1.02 5.14
C GLN A 14 -12.35 -2.32 4.63
N GLU A 15 -13.08 -2.27 3.52
CA GLU A 15 -13.72 -3.45 2.93
C GLU A 15 -12.69 -4.43 2.32
N ASN A 16 -11.69 -3.92 1.60
CA ASN A 16 -10.62 -4.75 1.04
C ASN A 16 -9.74 -5.36 2.13
N ASN A 17 -9.41 -4.58 3.16
CA ASN A 17 -8.58 -5.03 4.28
C ASN A 17 -9.31 -6.05 5.15
N LYS A 18 -10.65 -5.95 5.31
CA LYS A 18 -11.45 -6.98 6.00
C LYS A 18 -11.36 -8.36 5.34
N ARG A 19 -11.17 -8.42 4.02
CA ARG A 19 -11.02 -9.68 3.26
C ARG A 19 -9.57 -10.11 3.10
N SER A 20 -8.61 -9.25 3.44
CA SER A 20 -7.19 -9.49 3.27
C SER A 20 -6.62 -10.36 4.38
N LYS A 21 -5.50 -11.01 4.08
CA LYS A 21 -4.77 -11.83 5.06
C LYS A 21 -4.21 -10.95 6.20
N PRO A 22 -3.94 -11.53 7.39
CA PRO A 22 -3.21 -10.82 8.43
C PRO A 22 -1.87 -10.27 7.87
N ASN A 23 -1.51 -9.06 8.32
CA ASN A 23 -0.34 -8.30 7.82
C ASN A 23 -0.37 -8.06 6.30
N THR A 24 -1.56 -7.95 5.71
CA THR A 24 -1.73 -7.52 4.32
C THR A 24 -2.62 -6.30 4.29
N ILE A 25 -2.16 -5.24 3.65
CA ILE A 25 -2.97 -4.05 3.36
C ILE A 25 -3.26 -3.93 1.88
N ASP A 26 -4.48 -3.53 1.56
CA ASP A 26 -4.90 -3.27 0.20
C ASP A 26 -5.07 -1.76 0.00
N LEU A 27 -4.24 -1.20 -0.87
CA LEU A 27 -4.21 0.21 -1.25
C LEU A 27 -4.69 0.41 -2.69
N HIS A 28 -5.36 -0.58 -3.28
CA HIS A 28 -5.85 -0.53 -4.64
C HIS A 28 -6.96 0.52 -4.78
N GLY A 29 -6.89 1.36 -5.82
CA GLY A 29 -7.89 2.40 -6.09
C GLY A 29 -7.87 3.60 -5.14
N LEU A 30 -6.86 3.72 -4.26
CA LEU A 30 -6.65 4.91 -3.43
C LEU A 30 -5.78 5.95 -4.16
N TYR A 31 -5.81 7.21 -3.73
CA TYR A 31 -4.83 8.19 -4.19
C TYR A 31 -3.48 7.98 -3.51
N VAL A 32 -2.39 8.45 -4.14
CA VAL A 32 -1.01 8.35 -3.62
C VAL A 32 -0.91 8.83 -2.18
N THR A 33 -1.43 10.02 -1.89
CA THR A 33 -1.38 10.63 -0.55
C THR A 33 -2.14 9.82 0.49
N GLU A 34 -3.24 9.17 0.09
CA GLU A 34 -4.03 8.32 0.99
C GLU A 34 -3.29 7.00 1.24
N ALA A 35 -2.73 6.40 0.19
CA ALA A 35 -1.94 5.20 0.29
C ALA A 35 -0.72 5.38 1.20
N GLU A 36 0.01 6.49 1.07
CA GLU A 36 1.13 6.85 1.95
C GLU A 36 0.68 6.95 3.42
N PHE A 37 -0.44 7.65 3.67
CA PHE A 37 -0.99 7.80 5.02
C PHE A 37 -1.39 6.47 5.66
N TYR A 38 -2.11 5.60 4.93
CA TYR A 38 -2.50 4.28 5.44
C TYR A 38 -1.31 3.35 5.61
N PHE A 39 -0.34 3.41 4.70
CA PHE A 39 0.88 2.63 4.78
C PHE A 39 1.69 2.99 6.03
N GLU A 40 1.98 4.28 6.23
CA GLU A 40 2.73 4.76 7.39
C GLU A 40 2.04 4.36 8.70
N LYS A 41 0.73 4.61 8.80
CA LYS A 41 -0.05 4.21 9.98
C LYS A 41 0.02 2.70 10.24
N THR A 42 -0.14 1.88 9.20
CA THR A 42 -0.07 0.42 9.37
C THR A 42 1.31 -0.03 9.80
N VAL A 43 2.33 0.54 9.16
CA VAL A 43 3.73 0.29 9.46
C VAL A 43 4.03 0.61 10.92
N GLU A 44 3.55 1.73 11.45
CA GLU A 44 3.67 2.07 12.87
C GLU A 44 2.97 1.05 13.79
N GLU A 45 1.76 0.60 13.44
CA GLU A 45 1.00 -0.37 14.25
C GLU A 45 1.63 -1.77 14.29
N ILE A 46 2.31 -2.18 13.22
CA ILE A 46 2.95 -3.50 13.12
C ILE A 46 4.47 -3.47 13.30
N ARG A 47 5.06 -2.29 13.50
CA ARG A 47 6.52 -2.12 13.66
C ARG A 47 7.06 -2.98 14.80
N ASP A 48 6.28 -3.13 15.86
CA ASP A 48 6.58 -3.95 17.04
C ASP A 48 6.47 -5.46 16.77
N ARG A 49 5.79 -5.85 15.69
CA ARG A 49 5.46 -7.26 15.41
C ARG A 49 6.51 -8.02 14.61
N GLU A 50 7.60 -7.36 14.18
CA GLU A 50 8.70 -7.92 13.37
C GLU A 50 8.24 -8.81 12.20
N GLN A 51 7.07 -8.52 11.64
CA GLN A 51 6.42 -9.35 10.63
C GLN A 51 6.39 -8.66 9.26
N PRO A 52 6.57 -9.41 8.16
CA PRO A 52 6.50 -8.85 6.81
C PRO A 52 5.10 -8.30 6.53
N LEU A 53 5.04 -7.06 6.04
CA LEU A 53 3.81 -6.41 5.59
C LEU A 53 3.65 -6.59 4.09
N ARG A 54 2.51 -7.13 3.68
CA ARG A 54 2.17 -7.25 2.25
C ARG A 54 1.30 -6.06 1.86
N VAL A 55 1.73 -5.27 0.89
CA VAL A 55 1.00 -4.11 0.39
C VAL A 55 0.51 -4.41 -1.01
N ILE A 56 -0.79 -4.55 -1.18
CA ILE A 56 -1.42 -4.72 -2.48
C ILE A 56 -1.61 -3.33 -3.08
N VAL A 57 -1.01 -3.14 -4.24
CA VAL A 57 -1.07 -1.93 -5.07
C VAL A 57 -1.69 -2.28 -6.43
N GLU A 58 -2.01 -1.27 -7.23
CA GLU A 58 -2.49 -1.52 -8.59
C GLU A 58 -1.43 -2.23 -9.44
N LYS A 59 -1.86 -3.24 -10.22
CA LYS A 59 -0.99 -4.09 -11.04
C LYS A 59 -0.23 -3.35 -12.15
N GLY A 60 -0.58 -2.09 -12.42
CA GLY A 60 0.06 -1.27 -13.46
C GLY A 60 0.01 -1.88 -14.86
N ASN A 61 -0.89 -2.84 -15.11
CA ASN A 61 -0.88 -3.63 -16.33
C ASN A 61 -1.57 -2.83 -17.44
N HIS A 62 -0.75 -2.12 -18.23
CA HIS A 62 -1.11 -1.36 -19.43
C HIS A 62 -2.03 -0.15 -19.22
N SER A 63 -1.48 1.07 -19.27
CA SER A 63 -2.01 2.13 -20.15
C SER A 63 -1.11 3.37 -20.17
N ASP A 64 -0.77 3.73 -21.41
CA ASP A 64 -0.32 5.02 -21.91
C ASP A 64 -1.06 6.18 -21.19
N GLY A 65 -0.46 6.75 -20.12
CA GLY A 65 -0.97 7.96 -19.47
C GLY A 65 -1.44 7.87 -18.01
N ASN A 66 -1.63 6.69 -17.42
CA ASN A 66 -1.95 6.55 -15.99
C ASN A 66 -0.81 5.85 -15.25
N THR A 67 0.30 6.58 -15.07
CA THR A 67 1.48 6.08 -14.34
C THR A 67 1.05 5.59 -12.96
N PRO A 68 1.32 4.33 -12.57
CA PRO A 68 1.03 3.86 -11.23
C PRO A 68 1.94 4.61 -10.25
N LYS A 69 1.43 5.69 -9.66
CA LYS A 69 2.19 6.56 -8.75
C LYS A 69 2.28 6.00 -7.34
N ILE A 70 1.37 5.09 -6.97
CA ILE A 70 1.32 4.49 -5.64
C ILE A 70 2.52 3.57 -5.40
N LYS A 71 2.80 2.65 -6.34
CA LYS A 71 3.93 1.71 -6.25
C LYS A 71 5.28 2.39 -5.95
N PRO A 72 5.73 3.39 -6.73
CA PRO A 72 6.99 4.08 -6.45
C PRO A 72 6.92 4.94 -5.18
N ALA A 73 5.77 5.52 -4.83
CA ALA A 73 5.63 6.30 -3.60
C ALA A 73 5.79 5.42 -2.35
N ILE A 74 5.11 4.27 -2.29
CA ILE A 74 5.23 3.32 -1.18
C ILE A 74 6.64 2.73 -1.11
N CYS A 75 7.25 2.42 -2.26
CA CYS A 75 8.63 1.95 -2.31
C CYS A 75 9.58 2.98 -1.69
N ALA A 76 9.52 4.23 -2.17
CA ALA A 76 10.35 5.32 -1.65
C ALA A 76 10.10 5.60 -0.16
N LEU A 77 8.85 5.52 0.30
CA LEU A 77 8.49 5.71 1.70
C LEU A 77 9.04 4.57 2.57
N GLY A 78 8.87 3.31 2.17
CA GLY A 78 9.44 2.17 2.88
C GLY A 78 10.96 2.23 2.99
N GLU A 79 11.65 2.58 1.89
CA GLU A 79 13.11 2.79 1.90
C GLU A 79 13.53 3.93 2.84
N ARG A 80 12.79 5.04 2.87
CA ARG A 80 13.02 6.16 3.80
C ARG A 80 12.84 5.75 5.27
N LEU A 81 11.91 4.86 5.55
CA LEU A 81 11.67 4.32 6.88
C LEU A 81 12.68 3.21 7.26
N GLY A 82 13.63 2.88 6.37
CA GLY A 82 14.65 1.86 6.60
C GLY A 82 14.18 0.42 6.37
N MET A 83 13.03 0.24 5.72
CA MET A 83 12.45 -1.07 5.39
C MET A 83 12.90 -1.54 4.01
N THR A 84 12.84 -2.85 3.81
CA THR A 84 13.13 -3.45 2.50
C THR A 84 11.83 -3.71 1.77
N VAL A 85 11.59 -3.00 0.67
CA VAL A 85 10.39 -3.15 -0.16
C VAL A 85 10.71 -3.99 -1.39
N ASN A 86 10.14 -5.19 -1.48
CA ASN A 86 10.31 -6.08 -2.62
C ASN A 86 8.98 -6.28 -3.35
N VAL A 87 9.00 -6.40 -4.67
CA VAL A 87 7.80 -6.79 -5.43
C VAL A 87 7.63 -8.31 -5.35
N ASP A 88 6.41 -8.78 -5.11
CA ASP A 88 6.09 -10.21 -5.08
C ASP A 88 6.24 -10.79 -6.51
N PRO A 89 7.09 -11.81 -6.72
CA PRO A 89 7.37 -12.34 -8.05
C PRO A 89 6.16 -13.02 -8.70
N ARG A 90 5.11 -13.35 -7.93
CA ARG A 90 3.87 -13.96 -8.43
C ARG A 90 2.78 -12.92 -8.68
N ASN A 91 2.92 -11.71 -8.15
CA ASN A 91 1.93 -10.65 -8.29
C ASN A 91 2.59 -9.28 -8.32
N ASP A 92 2.73 -8.69 -9.50
CA ASP A 92 3.38 -7.38 -9.70
C ASP A 92 2.68 -6.21 -8.98
N GLY A 93 1.41 -6.40 -8.64
CA GLY A 93 0.60 -5.52 -7.79
C GLY A 93 0.67 -5.84 -6.30
N CYS A 94 1.66 -6.61 -5.83
CA CYS A 94 1.87 -6.86 -4.42
C CYS A 94 3.32 -6.56 -4.06
N LEU A 95 3.50 -5.72 -3.06
CA LEU A 95 4.79 -5.40 -2.47
C LEU A 95 4.90 -6.13 -1.13
N VAL A 96 6.08 -6.60 -0.78
CA VAL A 96 6.40 -7.23 0.49
C VAL A 96 7.42 -6.32 1.16
N VAL A 97 7.01 -5.73 2.26
CA VAL A 97 7.79 -4.80 3.07
C VAL A 97 8.28 -5.56 4.29
N ASN A 98 9.60 -5.70 4.38
CA ASN A 98 10.27 -6.32 5.52
C ASN A 98 10.85 -5.23 6.41
N PHE A 99 10.52 -5.32 7.70
CA PHE A 99 11.18 -4.55 8.75
C PHE A 99 12.59 -5.11 8.94
N LYS A 100 13.57 -4.21 9.10
CA LYS A 100 14.96 -4.56 9.43
C LYS A 100 15.18 -4.48 10.93
#